data_AF-A0A7W7K9Z7-F1
#
_entry.id   AF-A0A7W7K9Z7-F1
#
_cell.length_a   1.000
_cell.length_b   1.000
_cell.length_c   1.000
_cell.angle_alpha   90.00
_cell.angle_beta   90.00
_cell.angle_gamma   90.00
#
_symmetry.space_group_name_H-M   'P 1'
#
loop_
_entity.id
_entity.type
_entity.pdbx_description
1 polymer ?
#
loop_
_entity_poly.entity_id
_entity_poly.type
_entity_poly.pdbx_seq_one_letter_code
_entity_poly.pdbx_strand_id
1 'polypeptide(L)'
;MRAQKREPVLPANSASHLTDWFFEIGPTSAEGPISWQEIAAWSLMTSIDLDPWEASLMRRLSVAYMNQREEARKPSCPEPRLQVDTEAARNRVEAQFSGMMSAIKAGLAKDERAG
;
A
#
# COMPACT_ATOMS: atom_id res chain seq x y z
N MET A 1 8.86 -17.65 3.68
CA MET A 1 8.57 -17.48 2.23
C MET A 1 9.52 -16.43 1.67
N ARG A 2 10.22 -16.70 0.57
CA ARG A 2 11.06 -15.71 -0.11
C ARG A 2 10.18 -14.92 -1.09
N ALA A 3 10.05 -13.60 -0.89
CA ALA A 3 9.42 -12.72 -1.87
C ALA A 3 10.22 -12.81 -3.19
N GLN A 4 9.61 -13.34 -4.24
CA GLN A 4 10.21 -13.32 -5.57
C GLN A 4 10.34 -11.84 -5.97
N LYS A 5 11.55 -11.40 -6.33
CA LYS A 5 11.85 -10.05 -6.85
C LYS A 5 11.24 -9.89 -8.25
N ARG A 6 9.92 -9.91 -8.35
CA ARG A 6 9.19 -9.58 -9.57
C ARG A 6 8.93 -8.08 -9.54
N GLU A 7 9.45 -7.35 -10.52
CA GLU A 7 9.06 -5.96 -10.69
C GLU A 7 7.56 -5.90 -11.05
N PRO A 8 6.79 -5.05 -10.35
CA PRO A 8 5.38 -4.91 -10.64
C PRO A 8 5.18 -4.26 -12.01
N VAL A 9 4.39 -4.90 -12.88
CA VAL A 9 3.97 -4.28 -14.16
C VAL A 9 3.08 -3.08 -13.86
N LEU A 10 3.59 -1.86 -14.04
CA LEU A 10 2.83 -0.63 -13.82
C LEU A 10 1.82 -0.39 -14.96
N PRO A 11 0.62 0.15 -14.67
CA PRO A 11 -0.29 0.60 -15.73
C PRO A 11 0.34 1.74 -16.53
N ALA A 12 -0.11 1.91 -17.78
CA ALA A 12 0.30 3.05 -18.60
C ALA A 12 -0.11 4.37 -17.90
N ASN A 13 0.87 5.24 -17.66
CA ASN A 13 0.67 6.55 -17.06
C ASN A 13 1.02 7.63 -18.09
N SER A 14 0.02 8.43 -18.49
CA SER A 14 0.21 9.53 -19.43
C SER A 14 1.00 10.71 -18.85
N ALA A 15 1.10 10.81 -17.52
CA ALA A 15 1.83 11.85 -16.81
C ALA A 15 2.91 11.22 -15.90
N SER A 16 3.82 10.45 -16.50
CA SER A 16 4.91 9.79 -15.77
C SER A 16 5.79 10.78 -15.01
N HIS A 17 6.05 11.95 -15.58
CA HIS A 17 6.84 13.03 -14.97
C HIS A 17 6.33 13.42 -13.58
N LEU A 18 5.01 13.47 -13.35
CA LEU A 18 4.45 13.77 -12.02
C LEU A 18 4.77 12.68 -11.00
N THR A 19 4.81 11.42 -11.45
CA THR A 19 5.18 10.30 -10.58
C THR A 19 6.67 10.31 -10.28
N ASP A 20 7.49 10.61 -11.29
CA ASP A 20 8.94 10.72 -11.15
C ASP A 20 9.29 11.86 -10.18
N TRP A 21 8.72 13.05 -10.36
CA TRP A 21 8.87 14.18 -9.45
C TRP A 21 8.40 13.86 -8.04
N PHE A 22 7.26 13.18 -7.90
CA PHE A 22 6.74 12.78 -6.59
C PHE A 22 7.72 11.86 -5.83
N PHE A 23 8.33 10.90 -6.52
CA PHE A 23 9.33 10.02 -5.90
C PHE A 23 10.69 10.70 -5.70
N GLU A 24 11.04 11.66 -6.55
CA GLU A 24 12.26 12.48 -6.41
C GLU A 24 12.18 13.42 -5.19
N ILE A 25 11.06 14.12 -4.99
CA ILE A 25 10.78 14.91 -3.78
C ILE A 25 10.86 14.03 -2.52
N GLY A 26 10.42 12.78 -2.67
CA GLY A 26 10.25 11.82 -1.58
C GLY A 26 8.78 11.80 -1.14
N PRO A 27 8.08 10.65 -1.18
CA PRO A 27 6.63 10.58 -1.05
C PRO A 27 6.09 10.91 0.35
N THR A 28 6.95 11.08 1.35
CA THR A 28 6.61 11.32 2.76
C THR A 28 7.65 12.24 3.41
N SER A 29 7.21 13.08 4.34
CA SER A 29 8.08 13.90 5.19
C SER A 29 8.03 13.42 6.64
N ALA A 30 9.13 12.87 7.14
CA ALA A 30 9.19 12.23 8.46
C ALA A 30 8.01 11.25 8.68
N GLU A 31 7.12 11.54 9.64
CA GLU A 31 5.93 10.74 9.95
C GLU A 31 4.66 11.22 9.23
N GLY A 32 4.76 12.24 8.38
CA GLY A 32 3.64 12.88 7.72
C GLY A 32 3.78 12.95 6.20
N PRO A 33 2.75 13.47 5.52
CA PRO A 33 2.83 13.68 4.09
C PRO A 33 3.68 14.92 3.80
N ILE A 34 4.24 15.03 2.60
CA ILE A 34 5.13 16.13 2.16
C ILE A 34 4.47 17.49 2.39
N SER A 35 5.17 18.40 3.06
CA SER A 35 4.71 19.75 3.34
C SER A 35 4.75 20.66 2.12
N TRP A 36 4.02 21.78 2.18
CA TRP A 36 4.09 22.80 1.14
C TRP A 36 5.47 23.44 1.04
N GLN A 37 6.18 23.58 2.16
CA GLN A 37 7.55 24.10 2.17
C GLN A 37 8.52 23.18 1.41
N GLU A 38 8.39 21.86 1.57
CA GLU A 38 9.23 20.90 0.86
C GLU A 38 8.94 20.89 -0.65
N ILE A 39 7.66 20.96 -1.04
CA ILE A 39 7.27 21.05 -2.46
C ILE A 39 7.85 22.33 -3.08
N ALA A 40 7.72 23.47 -2.39
CA ALA A 40 8.24 24.75 -2.86
C ALA A 40 9.77 24.76 -2.91
N ALA A 41 10.44 24.20 -1.89
CA ALA A 41 11.89 24.09 -1.87
C ALA A 41 12.41 23.20 -3.00
N TRP A 42 11.76 22.06 -3.27
CA TRP A 42 12.13 21.19 -4.38
C TRP A 42 11.94 21.88 -5.73
N SER A 43 10.80 22.53 -5.94
CA SER A 43 10.52 23.29 -7.18
C SER A 43 11.58 24.37 -7.42
N LEU A 44 11.94 25.12 -6.38
CA LEU A 44 13.00 26.13 -6.44
C LEU A 44 14.38 25.52 -6.78
N MET A 45 14.75 24.42 -6.13
CA MET A 45 16.06 23.78 -6.31
C MET A 45 16.22 23.10 -7.68
N THR A 46 15.14 22.58 -8.24
CA THR A 46 15.12 21.91 -9.55
C THR A 46 14.82 22.86 -10.70
N SER A 47 14.40 24.10 -10.42
CA SER A 47 13.90 25.06 -11.42
C SER A 47 12.73 24.52 -12.24
N ILE A 48 11.95 23.62 -11.65
CA ILE A 48 10.71 23.09 -12.22
C ILE A 48 9.56 23.94 -11.68
N ASP A 49 8.93 24.73 -12.54
CA ASP A 49 7.74 25.50 -12.20
C ASP A 49 6.52 24.56 -12.17
N LEU A 50 5.98 24.35 -10.96
CA LEU A 50 4.75 23.58 -10.77
C LEU A 50 3.53 24.48 -10.93
N ASP A 51 2.58 24.02 -11.74
CA ASP A 51 1.24 24.60 -11.74
C ASP A 51 0.57 24.41 -10.36
N PRO A 52 -0.37 25.29 -9.97
CA PRO A 52 -1.08 25.16 -8.69
C PRO A 52 -1.76 23.79 -8.48
N TRP A 53 -2.24 23.18 -9.57
CA TRP A 53 -2.89 21.86 -9.51
C TRP A 53 -1.87 20.73 -9.34
N GLU A 54 -0.64 20.87 -9.87
CA GLU A 54 0.44 19.89 -9.75
C GLU A 54 0.98 19.88 -8.32
N ALA A 55 1.26 21.06 -7.75
CA ALA A 55 1.64 21.17 -6.35
C ALA A 55 0.57 20.55 -5.42
N SER A 56 -0.71 20.82 -5.72
CA SER A 56 -1.84 20.20 -5.01
C SER A 56 -1.94 18.70 -5.24
N LEU A 57 -1.55 18.21 -6.42
CA LEU A 57 -1.47 16.77 -6.70
C LEU A 57 -0.36 16.11 -5.90
N MET A 58 0.84 16.69 -5.82
CA MET A 58 1.95 16.15 -5.01
C MET A 58 1.54 15.94 -3.55
N ARG A 59 0.88 16.94 -2.96
CA ARG A 59 0.35 16.84 -1.59
C ARG A 59 -0.68 15.73 -1.44
N ARG A 60 -1.63 15.61 -2.39
CA ARG A 60 -2.65 14.55 -2.37
C ARG A 60 -2.05 13.15 -2.55
N LEU A 61 -1.09 13.01 -3.47
CA LEU A 61 -0.37 11.76 -3.69
C LEU A 61 0.37 11.33 -2.44
N SER A 62 0.99 12.27 -1.72
CA SER A 62 1.66 11.97 -0.45
C SER A 62 0.71 11.41 0.61
N VAL A 63 -0.46 12.03 0.79
CA VAL A 63 -1.49 11.54 1.71
C VAL A 63 -1.97 10.14 1.30
N ALA A 64 -2.29 9.95 0.02
CA ALA A 64 -2.73 8.66 -0.50
C ALA A 64 -1.66 7.56 -0.32
N TYR A 65 -0.40 7.89 -0.59
CA TYR A 65 0.74 7.00 -0.44
C TYR A 65 0.91 6.55 1.02
N MET A 66 0.81 7.48 1.97
CA MET A 66 0.88 7.15 3.39
C MET A 66 -0.26 6.23 3.84
N ASN A 67 -1.49 6.56 3.47
CA ASN A 67 -2.65 5.75 3.82
C ASN A 67 -2.49 4.32 3.27
N GLN A 68 -2.05 4.20 2.02
CA GLN A 68 -1.82 2.90 1.40
C GLN A 68 -0.64 2.16 2.04
N ARG A 69 0.43 2.87 2.44
CA ARG A 69 1.59 2.28 3.13
C ARG A 69 1.19 1.70 4.48
N GLU A 70 0.36 2.39 5.25
CA GLU A 70 -0.15 1.87 6.52
C GLU A 70 -1.13 0.72 6.32
N GLU A 71 -2.02 0.81 5.33
CA GLU A 71 -2.93 -0.29 4.99
C GLU A 71 -2.15 -1.54 4.56
N ALA A 72 -1.14 -1.39 3.71
CA ALA A 72 -0.30 -2.48 3.20
C ALA A 72 0.52 -3.21 4.28
N ARG A 73 0.68 -2.64 5.47
CA ARG A 73 1.30 -3.34 6.61
C ARG A 73 0.37 -4.41 7.19
N LYS A 74 -0.94 -4.31 6.98
CA LYS A 74 -1.89 -5.30 7.46
C LYS A 74 -1.77 -6.58 6.62
N PRO A 75 -1.64 -7.77 7.25
CA PRO A 75 -1.55 -9.03 6.52
C PRO A 75 -2.74 -9.33 5.61
N SER A 76 -3.89 -8.72 5.89
CA SER A 76 -5.14 -8.85 5.12
C SER A 76 -5.27 -7.83 3.98
N CYS A 77 -4.32 -6.92 3.79
CA CYS A 77 -4.38 -5.93 2.72
C CYS A 77 -4.21 -6.64 1.36
N PRO A 78 -5.23 -6.62 0.48
CA PRO A 78 -5.11 -7.21 -0.84
C PRO A 78 -4.09 -6.43 -1.67
N GLU A 79 -3.44 -7.12 -2.62
CA GLU A 79 -2.55 -6.42 -3.54
C GLU A 79 -3.35 -5.47 -4.45
N PRO A 80 -2.85 -4.25 -4.74
CA PRO A 80 -3.64 -3.24 -5.46
C PRO A 80 -4.09 -3.61 -6.89
N ARG A 81 -3.45 -4.62 -7.51
CA ARG A 81 -3.79 -5.07 -8.88
C ARG A 81 -4.66 -6.32 -8.93
N LEU A 82 -4.91 -6.96 -7.78
CA LEU A 82 -5.94 -7.98 -7.73
C LEU A 82 -7.27 -7.24 -7.93
N GLN A 83 -7.90 -7.39 -9.10
CA GLN A 83 -9.31 -7.06 -9.30
C GLN A 83 -10.16 -8.08 -8.55
N VAL A 84 -10.04 -8.08 -7.24
CA VAL A 84 -10.83 -8.92 -6.38
C VAL A 84 -11.72 -7.97 -5.61
N ASP A 85 -13.01 -8.28 -5.62
CA ASP A 85 -13.97 -7.72 -4.68
C ASP A 85 -13.35 -7.88 -3.28
N THR A 86 -12.80 -6.78 -2.77
CA THR A 86 -11.86 -6.77 -1.65
C THR A 86 -12.52 -7.25 -0.36
N GLU A 87 -13.84 -7.04 -0.24
CA GLU A 87 -14.66 -7.61 0.82
C GLU A 87 -14.81 -9.12 0.67
N ALA A 88 -15.12 -9.61 -0.53
CA ALA A 88 -15.25 -11.05 -0.78
C ALA A 88 -13.93 -11.82 -0.59
N ALA A 89 -12.79 -11.23 -0.98
CA ALA A 89 -11.46 -11.79 -0.73
C ALA A 89 -11.15 -11.87 0.76
N ARG A 90 -11.34 -10.75 1.49
CA ARG A 90 -11.06 -10.68 2.92
C ARG A 90 -11.90 -11.69 3.70
N ASN A 91 -13.20 -11.76 3.40
CA ASN A 91 -14.13 -12.68 4.04
C ASN A 91 -13.76 -14.15 3.78
N ARG A 92 -13.28 -14.48 2.57
CA ARG A 92 -12.79 -15.84 2.26
C ARG A 92 -11.58 -16.23 3.09
N VAL A 93 -10.59 -15.33 3.19
CA VAL A 93 -9.35 -15.62 3.94
C VAL A 93 -9.66 -15.78 5.43
N GLU A 94 -10.54 -14.94 5.99
CA GLU A 94 -10.95 -15.02 7.38
C GLU A 94 -11.73 -16.31 7.69
N ALA A 95 -12.66 -16.69 6.81
CA ALA A 95 -13.39 -17.95 6.93
C ALA A 95 -12.47 -19.19 6.83
N GLN A 96 -11.50 -19.18 5.91
CA GLN A 96 -10.52 -20.27 5.77
C GLN A 96 -9.64 -20.39 7.00
N PHE A 97 -9.17 -19.26 7.56
CA PHE A 97 -8.32 -19.26 8.74
C PHE A 97 -9.07 -19.75 9.99
N SER A 98 -10.31 -19.29 10.18
CA SER A 98 -11.18 -19.75 11.27
C SER A 98 -11.48 -21.26 11.16
N GLY A 99 -11.77 -21.75 9.96
CA GLY A 99 -11.98 -23.17 9.70
C GLY A 99 -10.75 -24.02 10.03
N MET A 100 -9.55 -23.54 9.66
CA MET A 100 -8.29 -24.23 9.98
C MET A 100 -8.02 -24.27 11.48
N MET A 101 -8.23 -23.17 12.21
CA MET A 101 -8.05 -23.12 13.66
C MET A 101 -9.05 -24.01 14.41
N SER A 102 -10.29 -24.09 13.92
CA SER A 102 -11.30 -25.02 14.44
C SER A 102 -10.87 -26.49 14.24
N ALA A 103 -10.35 -26.83 13.05
CA ALA A 103 -9.86 -28.16 12.76
C ALA A 103 -8.65 -28.57 13.63
N ILE A 104 -7.73 -27.65 13.89
CA ILE A 104 -6.59 -27.87 14.81
C ILE A 104 -7.09 -28.13 16.24
N LYS A 105 -8.03 -27.33 16.73
CA LYS A 105 -8.62 -27.52 18.07
C LYS A 105 -9.37 -28.85 18.18
N ALA A 106 -10.10 -29.24 17.14
CA ALA A 106 -10.81 -30.52 17.10
C ALA A 106 -9.84 -31.72 17.05
N GLY A 107 -8.71 -31.58 16.36
CA GLY A 107 -7.63 -32.58 16.36
C GLY A 107 -7.02 -32.78 17.75
N LEU A 108 -6.72 -31.68 18.45
CA LEU A 108 -6.18 -31.71 19.83
C LEU A 108 -7.16 -32.34 20.84
N ALA A 109 -8.45 -32.03 20.74
CA ALA A 109 -9.48 -32.59 21.63
C ALA A 109 -9.77 -34.08 21.38
N LYS A 110 -9.38 -34.61 20.22
CA LYS A 110 -9.55 -36.03 19.87
C LYS A 110 -8.40 -36.89 20.42
N ASP A 111 -7.22 -36.30 20.61
CA ASP A 111 -6.03 -36.95 21.18
C ASP A 111 -6.16 -37.13 22.71
N GLU A 112 -6.76 -36.15 23.41
CA GLU A 112 -7.02 -36.21 24.87
C GLU A 112 -8.07 -37.26 25.30
N ARG A 113 -8.87 -37.83 24.38
CA ARG A 113 -9.86 -38.87 24.69
C ARG A 113 -9.40 -40.29 24.35
N ALA A 114 -8.20 -40.43 23.80
CA ALA A 114 -7.61 -41.69 23.38
C ALA A 114 -6.51 -42.21 24.33
N GLY A 115 -6.16 -41.44 25.37
CA GLY A 115 -5.33 -41.86 26.51
C GLY A 115 -6.16 -42.06 27.77
#